data_AF-A0A2V8V088-F1
#
_entry.id   AF-A0A2V8V088-F1
#
_cell.length_a   1.000
_cell.length_b   1.000
_cell.length_c   1.000
_cell.angle_alpha   90.00
_cell.angle_beta   90.00
_cell.angle_gamma   90.00
#
_symmetry.space_group_name_H-M   'P 1'
#
loop_
_entity.id
_entity.type
_entity.pdbx_description
1 polymer ?
#
loop_
_entity_poly.entity_id
_entity_poly.type
_entity_poly.pdbx_seq_one_letter_code
_entity_poly.pdbx_strand_id
1 'polypeptide(L)'
;MFRTLASAILLAAALWSAEKAPARKSAFDKATLEAYVRHLNVWGPQIKIQIDNPKPSSLPGFEEVTVHASAGNASADETFYVSKDGQKILRGNVFEVAQNPFKSQLDKLHTDLQPSFGTPGAPVVIVIFSDFECPYCKEEAKALRANLLATYPKEVRLYFKDLPLTQIHPWALQAALAGRCIFKQNPGAFWDYHDWIYEAQTDVTADNLKSKILEFVKGKEIDPLQTQPEIDKSVAESKALGVAATPTVFVNGRQLVGQAAAWANLRQVIDYEIEYQKTAKNAGEDCGCEVKLPSPTLN
;
A
#
# COMPACT_ATOMS: atom_id res chain seq x y z
N MET A 1 -59.37 71.09 -19.90
CA MET A 1 -60.10 71.27 -18.63
C MET A 1 -59.80 70.06 -17.74
N PHE A 2 -59.29 70.31 -16.52
CA PHE A 2 -59.06 69.37 -15.39
C PHE A 2 -57.99 68.27 -15.58
N ARG A 3 -56.77 68.38 -15.00
CA ARG A 3 -56.28 68.25 -13.60
C ARG A 3 -56.22 66.80 -13.05
N THR A 4 -55.01 66.43 -12.60
CA THR A 4 -54.63 65.51 -11.49
C THR A 4 -54.84 63.99 -11.71
N LEU A 5 -54.01 63.05 -11.25
CA LEU A 5 -52.99 62.97 -10.18
C LEU A 5 -51.81 62.09 -10.63
N ALA A 6 -50.59 62.45 -10.21
CA ALA A 6 -49.44 61.57 -10.18
C ALA A 6 -49.50 60.72 -8.89
N SER A 7 -49.57 59.40 -9.03
CA SER A 7 -49.36 58.47 -7.91
C SER A 7 -47.96 57.87 -8.02
N ALA A 8 -47.09 58.28 -7.12
CA ALA A 8 -45.76 57.71 -6.93
C ALA A 8 -45.90 56.28 -6.37
N ILE A 9 -45.46 55.29 -7.14
CA ILE A 9 -45.27 53.92 -6.66
C ILE A 9 -43.93 53.91 -5.92
N LEU A 10 -43.98 53.90 -4.59
CA LEU A 10 -42.83 53.64 -3.72
C LEU A 10 -42.41 52.17 -3.89
N LEU A 11 -41.33 51.93 -4.64
CA LEU A 11 -40.58 50.68 -4.58
C LEU A 11 -39.92 50.59 -3.18
N ALA A 12 -40.54 49.86 -2.26
CA ALA A 12 -39.85 49.38 -1.07
C ALA A 12 -38.93 48.22 -1.49
N ALA A 13 -37.69 48.55 -1.86
CA ALA A 13 -36.62 47.57 -1.97
C ALA A 13 -36.33 47.05 -0.55
N ALA A 14 -36.97 45.94 -0.18
CA ALA A 14 -36.57 45.16 0.98
C ALA A 14 -35.18 44.58 0.69
N LEU A 15 -34.15 45.34 1.05
CA LEU A 15 -32.79 44.84 1.22
C LEU A 15 -32.86 43.83 2.36
N TRP A 16 -33.15 42.58 2.02
CA TRP A 16 -32.94 41.45 2.89
C TRP A 16 -31.42 41.31 3.01
N SER A 17 -30.85 41.98 4.00
CA SER A 17 -29.56 41.63 4.54
C SER A 17 -29.67 40.18 4.95
N ALA A 18 -29.11 39.27 4.14
CA ALA A 18 -28.90 37.90 4.55
C ALA A 18 -27.95 37.95 5.75
N GLU A 19 -28.52 38.03 6.94
CA GLU A 19 -27.81 37.90 8.19
C GLU A 19 -27.06 36.57 8.10
N LYS A 20 -25.73 36.64 7.98
CA LYS A 20 -24.88 35.46 8.03
C LYS A 20 -25.20 34.77 9.35
N ALA A 21 -25.94 33.66 9.26
CA ALA A 21 -26.27 32.87 10.42
C ALA A 21 -24.98 32.60 11.20
N PRO A 22 -25.00 32.74 12.54
CA PRO A 22 -23.81 32.55 13.35
C PRO A 22 -23.26 31.15 13.05
N ALA A 23 -21.97 31.08 12.69
CA ALA A 23 -21.29 29.82 12.42
C ALA A 23 -21.45 28.93 13.65
N ARG A 24 -22.28 27.88 13.54
CA ARG A 24 -22.39 26.85 14.58
C ARG A 24 -20.98 26.30 14.80
N LYS A 25 -20.56 26.18 16.06
CA LYS A 25 -19.46 25.29 16.47
C LYS A 25 -19.59 23.98 15.69
N SER A 26 -18.49 23.44 15.16
CA SER A 26 -18.47 22.20 14.35
C SER A 26 -19.56 21.25 14.84
N ALA A 27 -20.56 21.01 13.99
CA ALA A 27 -21.74 20.23 14.34
C ALA A 27 -21.47 18.72 14.25
N PHE A 28 -20.18 18.33 14.19
CA PHE A 28 -19.78 16.94 14.11
C PHE A 28 -20.24 16.20 15.37
N ASP A 29 -21.21 15.31 15.18
CA ASP A 29 -21.72 14.41 16.21
C ASP A 29 -21.48 12.96 15.76
N LYS A 30 -20.68 12.24 16.55
CA LYS A 30 -20.31 10.85 16.23
C LYS A 30 -21.54 9.93 16.17
N ALA A 31 -22.53 10.14 17.04
CA ALA A 31 -23.74 9.32 17.05
C ALA A 31 -24.58 9.52 15.78
N THR A 32 -24.72 10.75 15.31
CA THR A 32 -25.38 11.09 14.05
C THR A 32 -24.63 10.50 12.86
N LEU A 33 -23.30 10.62 12.83
CA LEU A 33 -22.51 10.00 11.77
C LEU A 33 -22.64 8.47 11.81
N GLU A 34 -22.56 7.83 12.99
CA GLU A 34 -22.73 6.39 13.13
C GLU A 34 -24.10 5.94 12.61
N ALA A 35 -25.18 6.59 13.02
CA ALA A 35 -26.53 6.27 12.57
C ALA A 35 -26.67 6.40 11.05
N TYR A 36 -26.10 7.47 10.48
CA TYR A 36 -26.10 7.69 9.04
C TYR A 36 -25.30 6.62 8.30
N VAL A 37 -24.08 6.33 8.74
CA VAL A 37 -23.19 5.35 8.10
C VAL A 37 -23.76 3.93 8.20
N ARG A 38 -24.38 3.58 9.34
CA ARG A 38 -25.12 2.32 9.47
C ARG A 38 -26.26 2.23 8.46
N HIS A 39 -27.03 3.30 8.28
CA HIS A 39 -28.10 3.34 7.29
C HIS A 39 -27.55 3.25 5.86
N LEU A 40 -26.49 4.01 5.56
CA LEU A 40 -25.85 4.07 4.25
C LEU A 40 -25.31 2.71 3.79
N ASN A 41 -24.73 1.93 4.72
CA ASN A 41 -24.11 0.64 4.43
C ASN A 41 -24.99 -0.58 4.82
N VAL A 42 -26.24 -0.36 5.26
CA VAL A 42 -27.16 -1.42 5.72
C VAL A 42 -26.53 -2.28 6.83
N TRP A 43 -25.85 -1.65 7.78
CA TRP A 43 -25.16 -2.33 8.87
C TRP A 43 -26.07 -2.53 10.09
N GLY A 44 -26.31 -3.80 10.43
CA GLY A 44 -27.01 -4.20 11.63
C GLY A 44 -26.18 -4.09 12.92
N PRO A 45 -26.77 -4.39 14.09
CA PRO A 45 -26.14 -4.25 15.40
C PRO A 45 -24.92 -5.16 15.61
N GLN A 46 -24.76 -6.20 14.80
CA GLN A 46 -23.60 -7.10 14.82
C GLN A 46 -22.30 -6.42 14.36
N ILE A 47 -22.38 -5.31 13.63
CA ILE A 47 -21.22 -4.54 13.18
C ILE A 47 -20.79 -3.60 14.31
N LYS A 48 -19.60 -3.82 14.85
CA LYS A 48 -18.95 -2.91 15.79
C LYS A 48 -18.40 -1.72 15.02
N ILE A 49 -18.72 -0.51 15.47
CA ILE A 49 -18.26 0.73 14.86
C ILE A 49 -17.45 1.53 15.88
N GLN A 50 -16.29 2.03 15.45
CA GLN A 50 -15.51 3.04 16.15
C GLN A 50 -15.27 4.20 15.20
N ILE A 51 -15.50 5.43 15.66
CA ILE A 51 -15.35 6.65 14.86
C ILE A 51 -14.26 7.51 15.47
N ASP A 52 -13.25 7.84 14.67
CA ASP A 52 -12.15 8.72 15.06
C ASP A 52 -12.61 10.16 15.26
N ASN A 53 -11.74 10.99 15.85
CA ASN A 53 -11.99 12.43 15.88
C ASN A 53 -11.71 13.04 14.50
N PRO A 54 -12.46 14.08 14.08
CA PRO A 54 -12.16 14.78 12.85
C PRO A 54 -10.74 15.35 12.85
N LYS A 55 -10.03 15.18 11.73
CA LYS A 55 -8.72 15.78 11.48
C LYS A 55 -8.78 16.68 10.25
N PRO A 56 -7.83 17.61 10.07
CA PRO A 56 -7.78 18.45 8.87
C PRO A 56 -7.76 17.61 7.57
N SER A 57 -8.58 17.99 6.59
CA SER A 57 -8.59 17.42 5.24
C SER A 57 -7.87 18.33 4.25
N SER A 58 -7.36 17.77 3.15
CA SER A 58 -6.91 18.54 1.99
C SER A 58 -8.06 19.21 1.22
N LEU A 59 -9.30 18.73 1.41
CA LEU A 59 -10.48 19.30 0.76
C LEU A 59 -10.96 20.56 1.49
N PRO A 60 -10.99 21.75 0.84
CA PRO A 60 -11.41 22.98 1.49
C PRO A 60 -12.83 22.90 2.06
N GLY A 61 -12.99 23.25 3.33
CA GLY A 61 -14.29 23.28 4.01
C GLY A 61 -14.74 21.94 4.60
N PHE A 62 -13.92 20.89 4.52
CA PHE A 62 -14.19 19.57 5.09
C PHE A 62 -13.13 19.18 6.13
N GLU A 63 -13.51 18.25 6.99
CA GLU A 63 -12.65 17.53 7.94
C GLU A 63 -12.70 16.04 7.59
N GLU A 64 -11.59 15.33 7.76
CA GLU A 64 -11.50 13.89 7.51
C GLU A 64 -11.83 13.12 8.78
N VAL A 65 -12.65 12.07 8.66
CA VAL A 65 -13.06 11.20 9.76
C VAL A 65 -12.97 9.75 9.30
N THR A 66 -12.25 8.91 10.04
CA THR A 66 -12.20 7.47 9.79
C THR A 66 -13.25 6.75 10.62
N VAL A 67 -13.99 5.85 9.98
CA VAL A 67 -14.94 4.93 10.58
C VAL A 67 -14.39 3.52 10.48
N HIS A 68 -14.10 2.91 11.62
CA HIS A 68 -13.63 1.53 11.74
C HIS A 68 -14.84 0.61 11.98
N ALA A 69 -15.10 -0.31 11.05
CA ALA A 69 -16.14 -1.31 11.14
C ALA A 69 -15.53 -2.71 11.34
N SER A 70 -16.11 -3.54 12.21
CA SER A 70 -15.68 -4.93 12.37
C SER A 70 -16.83 -5.90 12.69
N ALA A 71 -16.70 -7.13 12.21
CA ALA A 71 -17.63 -8.24 12.43
C ALA A 71 -16.90 -9.58 12.37
N GLY A 72 -16.86 -10.31 13.50
CA GLY A 72 -16.05 -11.52 13.60
C GLY A 72 -14.57 -11.21 13.34
N ASN A 73 -13.99 -11.89 12.34
CA ASN A 73 -12.60 -11.67 11.91
C ASN A 73 -12.47 -10.65 10.76
N ALA A 74 -13.58 -10.12 10.25
CA ALA A 74 -13.56 -9.11 9.21
C ALA A 74 -13.52 -7.71 9.82
N SER A 75 -12.69 -6.83 9.26
CA SER A 75 -12.67 -5.40 9.57
C SER A 75 -12.53 -4.57 8.29
N ALA A 76 -13.02 -3.35 8.32
CA ALA A 76 -12.89 -2.38 7.25
C ALA A 76 -12.79 -0.98 7.84
N ASP A 77 -11.86 -0.18 7.31
CA ASP A 77 -11.74 1.23 7.63
C ASP A 77 -12.27 2.04 6.45
N GLU A 78 -13.13 3.01 6.73
CA GLU A 78 -13.72 3.87 5.73
C GLU A 78 -13.54 5.34 6.10
N THR A 79 -12.95 6.11 5.19
CA THR A 79 -12.75 7.54 5.35
C THR A 79 -13.94 8.31 4.80
N PHE A 80 -14.49 9.19 5.62
CA PHE A 80 -15.49 10.18 5.27
C PHE A 80 -14.90 11.58 5.37
N TYR A 81 -15.33 12.48 4.48
CA TYR A 81 -15.08 13.90 4.61
C TYR A 81 -16.37 14.58 5.04
N VAL A 82 -16.37 15.16 6.23
CA VAL A 82 -17.53 15.85 6.82
C VAL A 82 -17.33 17.36 6.66
N SER A 83 -18.32 18.09 6.13
CA SER A 83 -18.22 19.54 6.03
C SER A 83 -18.09 20.16 7.42
N LYS A 84 -17.38 21.28 7.56
CA LYS A 84 -17.15 21.94 8.87
C LYS A 84 -18.45 22.34 9.59
N ASP A 85 -19.54 22.52 8.85
CA ASP A 85 -20.87 22.77 9.39
C ASP A 85 -21.66 21.49 9.77
N GLY A 86 -21.08 20.31 9.54
CA GLY A 86 -21.64 18.99 9.83
C GLY A 86 -22.78 18.55 8.91
N GLN A 87 -23.13 19.33 7.87
CA GLN A 87 -24.34 19.09 7.08
C GLN A 87 -24.15 18.15 5.89
N LYS A 88 -22.91 17.96 5.43
CA LYS A 88 -22.58 17.16 4.25
C LYS A 88 -21.51 16.16 4.61
N ILE A 89 -21.65 14.96 4.04
CA ILE A 89 -20.59 13.97 4.03
C ILE A 89 -20.24 13.62 2.58
N LEU A 90 -18.96 13.39 2.33
CA LEU A 90 -18.45 12.83 1.09
C LEU A 90 -17.75 11.52 1.43
N ARG A 91 -17.94 10.51 0.58
CA ARG A 91 -17.32 9.19 0.67
C ARG A 91 -16.43 9.01 -0.54
N GLY A 92 -15.13 8.79 -0.33
CA GLY A 92 -14.19 8.59 -1.42
C GLY A 92 -12.75 8.90 -1.03
N ASN A 93 -11.89 8.98 -2.05
CA ASN A 93 -10.48 9.34 -1.90
C ASN A 93 -10.22 10.68 -2.58
N VAL A 94 -9.39 11.53 -1.96
CA VAL A 94 -8.92 12.78 -2.58
C VAL A 94 -7.54 12.55 -3.16
N PHE A 95 -7.39 12.81 -4.46
CA PHE A 95 -6.11 12.74 -5.17
C PHE A 95 -5.70 14.12 -5.66
N GLU A 96 -4.45 14.51 -5.37
CA GLU A 96 -3.85 15.71 -5.91
C GLU A 96 -3.38 15.42 -7.35
N VAL A 97 -4.02 16.03 -8.34
CA VAL A 97 -3.73 15.76 -9.77
C VAL A 97 -2.31 16.14 -10.20
N ALA A 98 -1.64 16.99 -9.43
CA ALA A 98 -0.25 17.39 -9.64
C ALA A 98 0.76 16.44 -8.98
N GLN A 99 0.30 15.38 -8.31
CA GLN A 99 1.16 14.41 -7.62
C GLN A 99 0.90 13.00 -8.13
N ASN A 100 1.89 12.12 -7.96
CA ASN A 100 1.69 10.70 -8.18
C ASN A 100 0.61 10.19 -7.20
N PRO A 101 -0.48 9.54 -7.68
CA PRO A 101 -1.56 9.06 -6.82
C PRO A 101 -1.12 7.98 -5.81
N PHE A 102 0.07 7.40 -5.99
CA PHE A 102 0.67 6.40 -5.09
C PHE A 102 1.83 6.95 -4.27
N LYS A 103 2.00 8.29 -4.21
CA LYS A 103 3.10 8.92 -3.46
C LYS A 103 3.16 8.45 -2.00
N SER A 104 2.01 8.30 -1.33
CA SER A 104 1.98 7.83 0.06
C SER A 104 2.54 6.41 0.23
N GLN A 105 2.27 5.52 -0.72
CA GLN A 105 2.82 4.17 -0.73
C GLN A 105 4.31 4.20 -1.06
N LEU A 106 4.71 4.96 -2.08
CA LEU A 106 6.11 5.12 -2.49
C LEU A 106 6.98 5.64 -1.33
N ASP A 107 6.52 6.65 -0.60
CA ASP A 107 7.26 7.25 0.53
C ASP A 107 7.50 6.25 1.68
N LYS A 108 6.68 5.18 1.76
CA LYS A 108 6.78 4.12 2.78
C LYS A 108 7.53 2.88 2.28
N LEU A 109 7.72 2.72 0.98
CA LEU A 109 8.40 1.57 0.39
C LEU A 109 9.92 1.80 0.41
N HIS A 110 10.62 1.17 1.34
CA HIS A 110 12.08 1.32 1.46
C HIS A 110 12.81 0.15 0.81
N THR A 111 13.49 0.35 -0.32
CA THR A 111 14.15 -0.73 -1.08
C THR A 111 15.64 -0.92 -0.75
N ASP A 112 16.17 -0.12 0.19
CA ASP A 112 17.56 -0.22 0.63
C ASP A 112 17.85 -1.59 1.26
N LEU A 113 18.98 -2.19 0.87
CA LEU A 113 19.45 -3.48 1.37
C LEU A 113 18.39 -4.60 1.24
N GLN A 114 17.55 -4.53 0.22
CA GLN A 114 16.60 -5.58 -0.12
C GLN A 114 17.15 -6.47 -1.24
N PRO A 115 16.97 -7.80 -1.14
CA PRO A 115 17.28 -8.69 -2.26
C PRO A 115 16.51 -8.26 -3.50
N SER A 116 17.22 -8.23 -4.62
CA SER A 116 16.67 -7.65 -5.83
C SER A 116 17.31 -8.21 -7.10
N PHE A 117 16.54 -8.27 -8.18
CA PHE A 117 17.00 -8.66 -9.52
C PHE A 117 16.36 -7.77 -10.60
N GLY A 118 16.90 -7.83 -11.82
CA GLY A 118 16.51 -6.94 -12.92
C GLY A 118 17.38 -5.70 -12.99
N THR A 119 17.00 -4.76 -13.84
CA THR A 119 17.87 -3.64 -14.24
C THR A 119 17.82 -2.50 -13.22
N PRO A 120 18.95 -2.09 -12.62
CA PRO A 120 18.98 -0.89 -11.78
C PRO A 120 18.54 0.36 -12.57
N GLY A 121 17.76 1.25 -11.93
CA GLY A 121 17.21 2.45 -12.59
C GLY A 121 16.10 2.15 -13.61
N ALA A 122 15.57 0.94 -13.64
CA ALA A 122 14.47 0.57 -14.52
C ALA A 122 13.20 1.42 -14.24
N PRO A 123 12.42 1.77 -15.28
CA PRO A 123 11.22 2.61 -15.15
C PRO A 123 10.08 1.92 -14.37
N VAL A 124 10.10 0.60 -14.21
CA VAL A 124 9.12 -0.12 -13.41
C VAL A 124 9.79 -0.79 -12.23
N VAL A 125 9.45 -0.32 -11.03
CA VAL A 125 9.89 -0.90 -9.77
C VAL A 125 8.77 -1.77 -9.19
N ILE A 126 9.10 -3.02 -8.93
CA ILE A 126 8.23 -4.02 -8.32
C ILE A 126 8.74 -4.31 -6.92
N VAL A 127 7.90 -4.19 -5.90
CA VAL A 127 8.23 -4.60 -4.52
C VAL A 127 7.24 -5.68 -4.08
N ILE A 128 7.74 -6.80 -3.58
CA ILE A 128 6.91 -7.95 -3.21
C ILE A 128 7.11 -8.29 -1.75
N PHE A 129 6.04 -8.19 -0.97
CA PHE A 129 5.97 -8.76 0.38
C PHE A 129 5.58 -10.23 0.30
N SER A 130 6.46 -11.10 0.75
CA SER A 130 6.35 -12.54 0.54
C SER A 130 6.70 -13.35 1.78
N ASP A 131 6.17 -14.57 1.82
CA ASP A 131 6.39 -15.56 2.88
C ASP A 131 6.89 -16.87 2.26
N PHE A 132 8.04 -17.37 2.72
CA PHE A 132 8.66 -18.59 2.18
C PHE A 132 7.85 -19.87 2.41
N GLU A 133 6.91 -19.91 3.35
CA GLU A 133 6.02 -21.05 3.59
C GLU A 133 4.67 -20.91 2.88
N CYS A 134 4.35 -19.73 2.34
CA CYS A 134 3.07 -19.50 1.67
C CYS A 134 3.03 -20.17 0.28
N PRO A 135 2.04 -21.04 -0.01
CA PRO A 135 1.93 -21.71 -1.31
C PRO A 135 1.61 -20.74 -2.46
N TYR A 136 0.87 -19.66 -2.20
CA TYR A 136 0.63 -18.63 -3.23
C TYR A 136 1.89 -17.85 -3.55
N CYS A 137 2.77 -17.62 -2.57
CA CYS A 137 4.07 -17.00 -2.80
C CYS A 137 4.97 -17.90 -3.65
N LYS A 138 4.93 -19.22 -3.47
CA LYS A 138 5.63 -20.19 -4.34
C LYS A 138 5.20 -20.05 -5.79
N GLU A 139 3.89 -20.07 -6.06
CA GLU A 139 3.38 -19.98 -7.43
C GLU A 139 3.70 -18.63 -8.09
N GLU A 140 3.61 -17.53 -7.32
CA GLU A 140 4.03 -16.20 -7.79
C GLU A 140 5.52 -16.16 -8.11
N ALA A 141 6.36 -16.61 -7.17
CA ALA A 141 7.81 -16.68 -7.35
C ALA A 141 8.17 -17.47 -8.60
N LYS A 142 7.59 -18.66 -8.79
CA LYS A 142 7.80 -19.49 -9.98
C LYS A 142 7.45 -18.75 -11.27
N ALA A 143 6.29 -18.08 -11.32
CA ALA A 143 5.87 -17.33 -12.48
C ALA A 143 6.78 -16.14 -12.78
N LEU A 144 7.17 -15.37 -11.76
CA LEU A 144 8.05 -14.21 -11.90
C LEU A 144 9.46 -14.62 -12.35
N ARG A 145 10.05 -15.63 -11.71
CA ARG A 145 11.39 -16.12 -12.02
C ARG A 145 11.48 -16.66 -13.45
N ALA A 146 10.41 -17.29 -13.95
CA ALA A 146 10.36 -17.80 -15.32
C ALA A 146 10.15 -16.70 -16.38
N ASN A 147 9.36 -15.66 -16.09
CA ASN A 147 8.84 -14.78 -17.15
C ASN A 147 9.30 -13.32 -17.06
N LEU A 148 9.59 -12.78 -15.87
CA LEU A 148 9.73 -11.33 -15.66
C LEU A 148 10.89 -10.74 -16.48
N LEU A 149 12.11 -11.28 -16.33
CA LEU A 149 13.28 -10.78 -17.07
C LEU A 149 13.35 -11.29 -18.52
N ALA A 150 12.67 -12.39 -18.83
CA ALA A 150 12.52 -12.85 -20.21
C ALA A 150 11.63 -11.90 -21.03
N THR A 151 10.60 -11.33 -20.39
CA THR A 151 9.66 -10.40 -21.02
C THR A 151 10.18 -8.96 -20.97
N TYR A 152 10.80 -8.56 -19.85
CA TYR A 152 11.25 -7.20 -19.57
C TYR A 152 12.72 -7.18 -19.17
N PRO A 153 13.65 -7.40 -20.12
CA PRO A 153 15.06 -7.52 -19.79
C PRO A 153 15.66 -6.23 -19.21
N LYS A 154 15.10 -5.05 -19.53
CA LYS A 154 15.65 -3.74 -19.17
C LYS A 154 14.69 -2.86 -18.39
N GLU A 155 13.41 -3.18 -18.42
CA GLU A 155 12.33 -2.27 -18.05
C GLU A 155 11.88 -2.44 -16.59
N VAL A 156 12.33 -3.50 -15.91
CA VAL A 156 11.90 -3.82 -14.54
C VAL A 156 13.04 -4.02 -13.55
N ARG A 157 12.80 -3.58 -12.32
CA ARG A 157 13.59 -3.92 -11.13
C ARG A 157 12.65 -4.50 -10.09
N LEU A 158 12.96 -5.67 -9.55
CA LEU A 158 12.18 -6.31 -8.50
C LEU A 158 12.95 -6.31 -7.18
N TYR A 159 12.25 -5.98 -6.10
CA TYR A 159 12.72 -6.08 -4.71
C TYR A 159 11.85 -7.05 -3.92
N PHE A 160 12.50 -7.92 -3.15
CA PHE A 160 11.87 -8.86 -2.23
C PHE A 160 11.83 -8.28 -0.81
N LYS A 161 10.69 -8.44 -0.14
CA LYS A 161 10.44 -8.04 1.25
C LYS A 161 9.90 -9.23 2.03
N ASP A 162 10.51 -9.52 3.17
CA ASP A 162 10.04 -10.60 4.05
C ASP A 162 8.74 -10.20 4.77
N LEU A 163 7.74 -11.07 4.75
CA LEU A 163 6.53 -10.94 5.56
C LEU A 163 6.10 -12.32 6.08
N PRO A 164 6.84 -12.91 7.04
CA PRO A 164 6.49 -14.23 7.59
C PRO A 164 5.18 -14.14 8.40
N LEU A 165 4.15 -14.88 7.96
CA LEU A 165 2.84 -14.97 8.59
C LEU A 165 2.85 -16.02 9.72
N THR A 166 3.58 -15.72 10.79
CA THR A 166 3.90 -16.66 11.88
C THR A 166 2.70 -17.25 12.61
N GLN A 167 1.49 -16.71 12.43
CA GLN A 167 0.26 -17.23 13.03
C GLN A 167 -0.24 -18.50 12.32
N ILE A 168 0.11 -18.69 11.05
CA ILE A 168 -0.37 -19.80 10.22
C ILE A 168 0.77 -20.57 9.53
N HIS A 169 1.96 -20.01 9.50
CA HIS A 169 3.15 -20.58 8.87
C HIS A 169 4.26 -20.77 9.91
N PRO A 170 4.35 -21.95 10.55
CA PRO A 170 5.23 -22.22 11.69
C PRO A 170 6.74 -22.10 11.41
N TRP A 171 7.18 -22.21 10.16
CA TRP A 171 8.60 -22.17 9.78
C TRP A 171 9.00 -20.96 8.91
N ALA A 172 8.02 -20.16 8.47
CA ALA A 172 8.21 -18.92 7.71
C ALA A 172 9.28 -17.97 8.27
N LEU A 173 9.24 -17.67 9.58
CA LEU A 173 10.18 -16.74 10.20
C LEU A 173 11.62 -17.26 10.13
N GLN A 174 11.83 -18.54 10.40
CA GLN A 174 13.16 -19.13 10.38
C GLN A 174 13.71 -19.22 8.95
N ALA A 175 12.86 -19.46 7.95
CA ALA A 175 13.24 -19.37 6.54
C ALA A 175 13.62 -17.94 6.14
N ALA A 176 12.82 -16.93 6.54
CA ALA A 176 13.13 -15.53 6.28
C ALA A 176 14.48 -15.11 6.91
N LEU A 177 14.73 -15.52 8.17
CA LEU A 177 16.00 -15.27 8.86
C LEU A 177 17.20 -15.87 8.11
N ALA A 178 17.07 -17.10 7.62
CA ALA A 178 18.11 -17.76 6.85
C ALA A 178 18.35 -17.06 5.51
N GLY A 179 17.28 -16.73 4.77
CA GLY A 179 17.39 -15.99 3.51
C GLY A 179 18.09 -14.65 3.68
N ARG A 180 17.75 -13.90 4.73
CA ARG A 180 18.42 -12.64 5.04
C ARG A 180 19.88 -12.80 5.43
N CYS A 181 20.20 -13.83 6.20
CA CYS A 181 21.57 -14.15 6.54
C CYS A 181 22.41 -14.46 5.28
N ILE A 182 21.87 -15.31 4.40
CA ILE A 182 22.46 -15.64 3.09
C ILE A 182 22.66 -14.37 2.28
N PHE A 183 21.65 -13.50 2.18
CA PHE A 183 21.75 -12.24 1.43
C PHE A 183 22.85 -11.32 1.97
N LYS A 184 22.99 -11.18 3.30
CA LYS A 184 24.03 -10.32 3.88
C LYS A 184 25.45 -10.81 3.59
N GLN A 185 25.66 -12.13 3.59
CA GLN A 185 26.97 -12.72 3.35
C GLN A 185 27.28 -12.85 1.85
N ASN A 186 26.26 -13.20 1.07
CA ASN A 186 26.36 -13.37 -0.37
C ASN A 186 25.04 -12.98 -1.06
N PRO A 187 24.90 -11.71 -1.50
CA PRO A 187 23.71 -11.25 -2.20
C PRO A 187 23.33 -12.08 -3.43
N GLY A 188 24.32 -12.66 -4.12
CA GLY A 188 24.11 -13.51 -5.29
C GLY A 188 23.46 -14.85 -4.94
N ALA A 189 23.76 -15.42 -3.78
CA ALA A 189 23.22 -16.71 -3.32
C ALA A 189 21.78 -16.62 -2.80
N PHE A 190 21.24 -15.42 -2.56
CA PHE A 190 19.88 -15.25 -2.08
C PHE A 190 18.85 -15.84 -3.05
N TRP A 191 19.01 -15.62 -4.35
CA TRP A 191 18.03 -16.09 -5.33
C TRP A 191 18.06 -17.61 -5.52
N ASP A 192 19.23 -18.23 -5.35
CA ASP A 192 19.33 -19.69 -5.27
C ASP A 192 18.59 -20.22 -4.04
N TYR A 193 18.72 -19.56 -2.89
CA TYR A 193 18.02 -19.92 -1.66
C TYR A 193 16.52 -19.74 -1.80
N HIS A 194 16.10 -18.59 -2.34
CA HIS A 194 14.71 -18.25 -2.62
C HIS A 194 14.05 -19.32 -3.49
N ASP A 195 14.67 -19.66 -4.61
CA ASP A 195 14.11 -20.65 -5.55
C ASP A 195 14.07 -22.05 -4.90
N TRP A 196 15.12 -22.42 -4.16
CA TRP A 196 15.19 -23.70 -3.44
C TRP A 196 14.14 -23.84 -2.33
N ILE A 197 13.99 -22.85 -1.46
CA ILE A 197 13.08 -22.95 -0.30
C ILE A 197 11.63 -23.00 -0.74
N TYR A 198 11.26 -22.28 -1.80
CA TYR A 198 9.92 -22.38 -2.39
C TYR A 198 9.68 -23.76 -3.02
N GLU A 199 10.66 -24.31 -3.73
CA GLU A 199 10.51 -25.65 -4.30
C GLU A 199 10.36 -26.70 -3.19
N ALA A 200 11.13 -26.57 -2.11
CA ALA A 200 11.17 -27.49 -0.98
C ALA A 200 9.96 -27.40 -0.02
N GLN A 201 8.97 -26.53 -0.25
CA GLN A 201 7.82 -26.33 0.65
C GLN A 201 7.08 -27.61 1.05
N THR A 202 7.04 -28.64 0.18
CA THR A 202 6.36 -29.92 0.49
C THR A 202 7.17 -30.80 1.43
N ASP A 203 8.50 -30.63 1.47
CA ASP A 203 9.43 -31.48 2.19
C ASP A 203 9.92 -30.82 3.49
N VAL A 204 9.84 -29.49 3.57
CA VAL A 204 10.24 -28.69 4.71
C VAL A 204 9.14 -28.68 5.77
N THR A 205 9.54 -28.90 7.01
CA THR A 205 8.72 -28.73 8.21
C THR A 205 9.49 -27.88 9.22
N ALA A 206 8.80 -27.39 10.25
CA ALA A 206 9.47 -26.65 11.34
C ALA A 206 10.61 -27.46 11.99
N ASP A 207 10.45 -28.78 12.11
CA ASP A 207 11.43 -29.66 12.74
C ASP A 207 12.68 -29.90 11.88
N ASN A 208 12.52 -29.95 10.56
CA ASN A 208 13.62 -30.28 9.64
C ASN A 208 14.21 -29.06 8.90
N LEU A 209 13.61 -27.87 9.04
CA LEU A 209 14.03 -26.68 8.30
C LEU A 209 15.51 -26.38 8.53
N LYS A 210 15.99 -26.42 9.79
CA LYS A 210 17.38 -26.12 10.12
C LYS A 210 18.35 -27.08 9.42
N SER A 211 18.08 -28.38 9.42
CA SER A 211 18.97 -29.35 8.77
C SER A 211 18.97 -29.18 7.25
N LYS A 212 17.81 -28.91 6.64
CA LYS A 212 17.71 -28.62 5.21
C LYS A 212 18.44 -27.34 4.81
N ILE A 213 18.36 -26.27 5.60
CA ILE A 213 19.13 -25.04 5.35
C ILE A 213 20.62 -25.32 5.45
N LEU A 214 21.07 -26.06 6.47
CA LEU A 214 22.48 -26.44 6.62
C LEU A 214 22.99 -27.29 5.45
N GLU A 215 22.14 -28.15 4.90
CA GLU A 215 22.43 -28.89 3.68
C GLU A 215 22.55 -27.97 2.47
N PHE A 216 21.63 -27.01 2.30
CA PHE A 216 21.69 -26.02 1.22
C PHE A 216 22.95 -25.14 1.27
N VAL A 217 23.35 -24.68 2.46
CA VAL A 217 24.54 -23.84 2.63
C VAL A 217 25.86 -24.61 2.70
N LYS A 218 25.81 -25.95 2.71
CA LYS A 218 27.00 -26.79 2.80
C LYS A 218 27.96 -26.47 1.65
N GLY A 219 29.18 -26.03 2.00
CA GLY A 219 30.20 -25.65 1.02
C GLY A 219 30.03 -24.25 0.42
N LYS A 220 29.10 -23.42 0.92
CA LYS A 220 28.91 -22.02 0.49
C LYS A 220 29.58 -20.99 1.41
N GLU A 221 30.25 -21.44 2.48
CA GLU A 221 30.87 -20.58 3.50
C GLU A 221 29.91 -19.58 4.16
N ILE A 222 28.62 -19.96 4.29
CA ILE A 222 27.58 -19.12 4.91
C ILE A 222 27.28 -19.65 6.31
N ASP A 223 27.38 -18.79 7.33
CA ASP A 223 26.94 -19.09 8.69
C ASP A 223 25.51 -18.59 8.92
N PRO A 224 24.48 -19.44 9.03
CA PRO A 224 23.09 -19.02 9.20
C PRO A 224 22.82 -18.53 10.64
N LEU A 225 23.37 -17.38 11.02
CA LEU A 225 23.07 -16.67 12.27
C LEU A 225 22.22 -15.41 12.05
N GLN A 226 21.40 -15.10 13.05
CA GLN A 226 20.13 -14.39 12.94
C GLN A 226 20.21 -12.92 12.53
N THR A 227 19.31 -12.50 11.64
CA THR A 227 19.09 -11.11 11.25
C THR A 227 17.63 -10.73 11.46
N GLN A 228 17.24 -10.53 12.72
CA GLN A 228 15.89 -10.13 13.10
C GLN A 228 15.52 -8.68 12.72
N PRO A 229 16.44 -7.68 12.79
CA PRO A 229 16.06 -6.28 12.56
C PRO A 229 15.48 -5.98 11.17
N GLU A 230 15.99 -6.63 10.11
CA GLU A 230 15.50 -6.41 8.75
C GLU A 230 14.09 -6.98 8.53
N ILE A 231 13.79 -8.12 9.16
CA ILE A 231 12.47 -8.73 9.12
C ILE A 231 11.49 -7.86 9.90
N ASP A 232 11.85 -7.42 11.10
CA ASP A 232 11.00 -6.55 11.91
C ASP A 232 10.68 -5.24 11.18
N LYS A 233 11.68 -4.65 10.51
CA LYS A 233 11.48 -3.47 9.65
C LYS A 233 10.51 -3.76 8.51
N SER A 234 10.68 -4.88 7.81
CA SER A 234 9.79 -5.29 6.72
C SER A 234 8.36 -5.53 7.20
N VAL A 235 8.19 -6.19 8.35
CA VAL A 235 6.88 -6.40 8.99
C VAL A 235 6.25 -5.07 9.40
N ALA A 236 7.00 -4.15 10.00
CA ALA A 236 6.50 -2.82 10.36
C ALA A 236 6.07 -2.01 9.12
N GLU A 237 6.86 -2.06 8.05
CA GLU A 237 6.54 -1.41 6.78
C GLU A 237 5.27 -2.00 6.14
N SER A 238 5.12 -3.32 6.15
CA SER A 238 3.93 -4.01 5.66
C SER A 238 2.66 -3.51 6.37
N LYS A 239 2.72 -3.32 7.70
CA LYS A 239 1.61 -2.77 8.50
C LYS A 239 1.31 -1.33 8.13
N ALA A 240 2.33 -0.48 7.97
CA ALA A 240 2.18 0.92 7.58
C ALA A 240 1.62 1.12 6.16
N LEU A 241 1.82 0.11 5.30
CA LEU A 241 1.29 0.01 3.94
C LEU A 241 -0.09 -0.68 3.87
N GLY A 242 -0.62 -1.20 4.97
CA GLY A 242 -1.89 -1.93 4.97
C GLY A 242 -1.82 -3.28 4.25
N VAL A 243 -0.64 -3.90 4.21
CA VAL A 243 -0.45 -5.26 3.65
C VAL A 243 -1.07 -6.27 4.60
N ALA A 244 -2.11 -6.95 4.14
CA ALA A 244 -2.90 -7.90 4.95
C ALA A 244 -2.70 -9.37 4.58
N ALA A 245 -1.99 -9.66 3.48
CA ALA A 245 -1.78 -11.02 2.97
C ALA A 245 -0.49 -11.12 2.14
N THR A 246 -0.01 -12.34 1.93
CA THR A 246 1.09 -12.66 1.02
C THR A 246 0.62 -13.58 -0.11
N PRO A 247 1.13 -13.41 -1.34
CA PRO A 247 1.98 -12.29 -1.75
C PRO A 247 1.17 -10.99 -1.86
N THR A 248 1.83 -9.86 -1.60
CA THR A 248 1.32 -8.53 -1.97
C THR A 248 2.38 -7.84 -2.81
N VAL A 249 1.98 -7.41 -4.01
CA VAL A 249 2.87 -6.80 -5.00
C VAL A 249 2.59 -5.30 -5.08
N PHE A 250 3.64 -4.49 -5.12
CA PHE A 250 3.55 -3.08 -5.47
C PHE A 250 4.24 -2.85 -6.79
N VAL A 251 3.58 -2.19 -7.74
CA VAL A 251 4.19 -1.73 -9.00
C VAL A 251 4.15 -0.21 -8.99
N ASN A 252 5.32 0.44 -8.92
CA ASN A 252 5.43 1.91 -8.82
C ASN A 252 4.49 2.51 -7.74
N GLY A 253 4.37 1.82 -6.59
CA GLY A 253 3.53 2.21 -5.46
C GLY A 253 2.08 1.74 -5.53
N ARG A 254 1.60 1.25 -6.68
CA ARG A 254 0.27 0.64 -6.81
C ARG A 254 0.27 -0.74 -6.16
N GLN A 255 -0.50 -0.89 -5.08
CA GLN A 255 -0.71 -2.19 -4.43
C GLN A 255 -1.62 -3.09 -5.29
N LEU A 256 -1.19 -4.33 -5.49
CA LEU A 256 -1.89 -5.40 -6.19
C LEU A 256 -1.97 -6.61 -5.26
N VAL A 257 -3.17 -7.19 -5.15
CA VAL A 257 -3.45 -8.33 -4.28
C VAL A 257 -4.27 -9.38 -5.02
N GLY A 258 -4.17 -10.64 -4.58
CA GLY A 258 -4.90 -11.76 -5.16
C GLY A 258 -4.67 -11.87 -6.66
N GLN A 259 -5.74 -11.94 -7.45
CA GLN A 259 -5.63 -12.10 -8.90
C GLN A 259 -4.92 -10.94 -9.60
N ALA A 260 -4.93 -9.72 -9.04
CA ALA A 260 -4.22 -8.60 -9.64
C ALA A 260 -2.68 -8.76 -9.56
N ALA A 261 -2.17 -9.51 -8.57
CA ALA A 261 -0.75 -9.81 -8.42
C ALA A 261 -0.30 -11.00 -9.30
N ALA A 262 -1.23 -11.83 -9.77
CA ALA A 262 -0.90 -12.96 -10.64
C ALA A 262 -0.30 -12.50 -11.98
N TRP A 263 0.68 -13.26 -12.50
CA TRP A 263 1.49 -12.89 -13.67
C TRP A 263 0.69 -12.33 -14.86
N ALA A 264 -0.44 -12.95 -15.21
CA ALA A 264 -1.24 -12.51 -16.36
C ALA A 264 -1.74 -11.06 -16.22
N ASN A 265 -2.17 -10.67 -15.01
CA ASN A 265 -2.65 -9.31 -14.73
C ASN A 265 -1.50 -8.37 -14.39
N LEU A 266 -0.49 -8.86 -13.66
CA LEU A 266 0.72 -8.10 -13.35
C LEU A 266 1.43 -7.64 -14.62
N ARG A 267 1.53 -8.50 -15.63
CA ARG A 267 2.09 -8.16 -16.95
C ARG A 267 1.38 -6.96 -17.58
N GLN A 268 0.05 -6.94 -17.57
CA GLN A 268 -0.72 -5.82 -18.11
C GLN A 268 -0.45 -4.51 -17.36
N VAL A 269 -0.28 -4.59 -16.03
CA VAL A 269 0.09 -3.42 -15.21
C VAL A 269 1.51 -2.95 -15.55
N ILE A 270 2.46 -3.86 -15.70
CA ILE A 270 3.85 -3.52 -16.10
C ILE A 270 3.85 -2.85 -17.48
N ASP A 271 3.16 -3.43 -18.47
CA ASP A 271 3.06 -2.85 -19.82
C ASP A 271 2.49 -1.43 -19.78
N TYR A 272 1.41 -1.22 -19.00
CA TYR A 272 0.82 0.10 -18.81
C TYR A 272 1.78 1.07 -18.16
N GLU A 273 2.48 0.66 -17.09
CA GLU A 273 3.44 1.51 -16.40
C GLU A 273 4.61 1.88 -17.31
N ILE A 274 5.16 0.95 -18.11
CA ILE A 274 6.20 1.25 -19.09
C ILE A 274 5.76 2.37 -20.04
N GLU A 275 4.54 2.29 -20.60
CA GLU A 275 4.02 3.33 -21.48
C GLU A 275 3.76 4.65 -20.73
N TYR A 276 3.19 4.57 -19.53
CA TYR A 276 2.92 5.74 -18.69
C TYR A 276 4.22 6.50 -18.36
N GLN A 277 5.30 5.78 -18.05
CA GLN A 277 6.58 6.39 -17.69
C GLN A 277 7.23 7.20 -18.81
N LYS A 278 6.91 6.90 -20.09
CA LYS A 278 7.37 7.72 -21.23
C LYS A 278 6.82 9.14 -21.19
N THR A 279 5.66 9.35 -20.57
CA THR A 279 4.97 10.65 -20.50
C THR A 279 5.05 11.28 -19.12
N ALA A 280 5.03 10.47 -18.07
CA ALA A 280 4.82 10.94 -16.71
C ALA A 280 6.11 11.06 -15.89
N LYS A 281 7.20 10.38 -16.29
CA LYS A 281 8.49 10.31 -15.55
C LYS A 281 8.33 10.06 -14.03
N ASN A 282 7.26 9.37 -13.64
CA ASN A 282 6.84 9.13 -12.27
C ASN A 282 7.60 7.98 -11.57
N ALA A 283 8.53 7.31 -12.25
CA ALA A 283 9.27 6.13 -11.79
C ALA A 283 10.38 6.43 -10.76
N GLY A 284 10.49 7.67 -10.28
CA GLY A 284 11.33 7.96 -9.13
C GLY A 284 12.83 8.09 -9.40
N GLU A 285 13.26 8.39 -10.63
CA GLU A 285 14.63 8.87 -10.89
C GLU A 285 14.72 10.11 -11.83
N ASP A 286 13.64 10.87 -12.04
CA ASP A 286 13.75 12.21 -12.66
C ASP A 286 12.74 13.22 -12.09
N CYS A 287 12.89 13.50 -10.79
CA CYS A 287 12.33 14.67 -10.13
C CYS A 287 13.40 15.74 -9.88
N GLY A 288 14.31 16.01 -10.84
CA GLY A 288 15.25 17.15 -10.78
C GLY A 288 16.18 17.20 -9.56
N CYS A 289 16.18 16.16 -8.73
CA CYS A 289 17.05 15.93 -7.61
C CYS A 289 17.70 14.58 -7.93
N GLU A 290 19.00 14.57 -8.19
CA GLU A 290 19.82 13.36 -8.18
C GLU A 290 19.60 12.65 -6.84
N VAL A 291 18.64 11.72 -6.77
CA VAL A 291 18.58 10.74 -5.69
C VAL A 291 19.45 9.60 -6.15
N LYS A 292 20.74 9.69 -5.77
CA LYS A 292 21.59 8.51 -5.76
C LYS A 292 20.97 7.52 -4.78
N LEU A 293 20.31 6.49 -5.29
CA LEU A 293 20.09 5.28 -4.51
C LEU A 293 21.47 4.81 -4.02
N PRO A 294 21.64 4.45 -2.74
CA PRO A 294 22.86 3.81 -2.29
C PRO A 294 22.99 2.47 -3.02
N SER A 295 23.65 2.48 -4.17
CA SER A 295 24.21 1.26 -4.74
C SER A 295 25.23 0.77 -3.71
N PRO A 296 25.10 -0.46 -3.18
CA PRO A 296 26.21 -1.05 -2.47
C PRO A 296 27.34 -1.14 -3.50
N THR A 297 28.31 -0.25 -3.38
CA THR A 297 29.64 -0.49 -3.89
C THR A 297 30.10 -1.79 -3.25
N LEU A 298 29.97 -2.88 -3.98
CA LEU A 298 30.77 -4.06 -3.78
C LEU A 298 32.20 -3.62 -4.07
N ASN A 299 32.96 -3.35 -3.01
CA ASN A 299 34.41 -3.59 -3.07
C ASN A 299 34.62 -5.09 -3.07
#